data_AF-A0A851GRT9-F1
#
_entry.id   AF-A0A851GRT9-F1
#
_cell.length_a   1.000
_cell.length_b   1.000
_cell.length_c   1.000
_cell.angle_alpha   90.00
_cell.angle_beta   90.00
_cell.angle_gamma   90.00
#
_symmetry.space_group_name_H-M   'P 1'
#
loop_
_entity.id
_entity.type
_entity.pdbx_description
1 polymer ?
#
loop_
_entity_poly.entity_id
_entity_poly.type
_entity_poly.pdbx_seq_one_letter_code
_entity_poly.pdbx_strand_id
1 'polypeptide(L)'
;MKEEKVPFDFEAFAKQAAEDLKAGKPMVGKDGIFTPLLKRLIEASLEGELDAHLDQTRKPAKNRRNGRSTKNLQSPLGGFEIFSPRDRNSTFEPQIVEKRQHKITSDIDAQILSLYGRGMSYSDIQQHLSEMYGLEVSDGTISAITDRIIPQIKEWQNRPLESIYPVIWLDAMHF
;
A
#
# COMPACT_ATOMS: atom_id res chain seq x y z
N MET A 1 -2.77 29.53 -16.77
CA MET A 1 -2.51 29.68 -15.32
C MET A 1 -1.44 28.68 -14.94
N LYS A 2 -0.24 29.14 -14.54
CA LYS A 2 0.71 28.28 -13.84
C LYS A 2 0.20 28.20 -12.41
N GLU A 3 -0.18 27.02 -11.93
CA GLU A 3 -0.41 26.82 -10.49
C GLU A 3 0.94 27.10 -9.80
N GLU A 4 1.02 28.22 -9.09
CA GLU A 4 2.15 28.49 -8.22
C GLU A 4 2.20 27.37 -7.17
N LYS A 5 3.32 26.63 -7.13
CA LYS A 5 3.57 25.64 -6.09
C LYS A 5 3.70 26.39 -4.76
N VAL A 6 2.59 26.58 -4.06
CA VAL A 6 2.59 27.13 -2.70
C VAL A 6 3.48 26.22 -1.85
N PRO A 7 4.59 26.73 -1.27
CA PRO A 7 5.47 25.93 -0.45
C PRO A 7 4.68 25.36 0.73
N PHE A 8 4.90 24.08 1.04
CA PHE A 8 4.27 23.48 2.19
C PHE A 8 4.85 24.10 3.46
N ASP A 9 4.01 24.79 4.23
CA ASP A 9 4.40 25.32 5.51
C ASP A 9 4.26 24.23 6.58
N PHE A 10 5.40 23.62 6.91
CA PHE A 10 5.50 22.60 7.94
C PHE A 10 5.14 23.13 9.33
N GLU A 11 5.41 24.40 9.63
CA GLU A 11 5.10 24.97 10.95
C GLU A 11 3.59 25.22 11.10
N ALA A 12 2.95 25.73 10.05
CA ALA A 12 1.50 25.88 10.03
C ALA A 12 0.79 24.52 10.12
N PHE A 13 1.27 23.52 9.36
CA PHE A 13 0.75 22.15 9.47
C PHE A 13 0.94 21.57 10.87
N ALA A 14 2.12 21.73 11.48
CA ALA A 14 2.38 21.22 12.83
C ALA A 14 1.47 21.86 13.88
N LYS A 15 1.19 23.16 13.78
CA LYS A 15 0.24 23.87 14.65
C LYS A 15 -1.19 23.35 14.46
N GLN A 16 -1.65 23.24 13.22
CA GLN A 16 -2.97 22.70 12.87
C GLN A 16 -3.12 21.25 13.36
N ALA A 17 -2.12 20.41 13.12
CA ALA A 17 -2.08 19.02 13.58
C ALA A 17 -2.12 18.93 15.10
N ALA A 18 -1.42 19.82 15.82
CA ALA A 18 -1.44 19.86 17.28
C ALA A 18 -2.83 20.26 17.84
N GLU A 19 -3.54 21.17 17.17
CA GLU A 19 -4.92 21.53 17.52
C GLU A 19 -5.89 20.37 17.24
N ASP A 20 -5.75 19.73 16.08
CA ASP A 20 -6.58 18.58 15.70
C ASP A 20 -6.36 17.37 16.61
N LEU A 21 -5.12 17.17 17.09
CA LEU A 21 -4.79 16.17 18.12
C LEU A 21 -5.46 16.49 19.46
N LYS A 22 -5.44 17.76 19.89
CA LYS A 22 -6.14 18.19 21.12
C LYS A 22 -7.67 18.04 20.99
N ALA A 23 -8.20 18.20 19.78
CA ALA A 23 -9.61 17.97 19.47
C ALA A 23 -9.99 16.48 19.38
N GLY A 24 -9.03 15.55 19.51
CA GLY A 24 -9.27 14.11 19.49
C GLY A 24 -9.54 13.54 18.10
N LYS A 25 -9.18 14.25 17.02
CA LYS A 25 -9.27 13.68 15.67
C LYS A 25 -8.32 12.48 15.54
N PRO A 26 -8.72 11.44 14.80
CA PRO A 26 -7.87 10.28 14.62
C PRO A 26 -6.62 10.69 13.84
N MET A 27 -5.44 10.23 14.29
CA MET A 27 -4.18 10.44 13.57
C MET A 27 -4.19 9.78 12.19
N VAL A 28 -4.99 8.72 12.08
CA VAL A 28 -5.02 7.75 10.99
C VAL A 28 -6.46 7.60 10.49
N GLY A 29 -6.65 7.36 9.20
CA GLY A 29 -7.95 7.14 8.57
C GLY A 29 -8.18 8.04 7.36
N LYS A 30 -9.36 7.93 6.74
CA LYS A 30 -9.76 8.72 5.57
C LYS A 30 -9.62 10.23 5.81
N ASP A 31 -9.95 10.67 7.02
CA ASP A 31 -9.85 12.06 7.48
C ASP A 31 -8.75 12.23 8.55
N GLY A 32 -7.73 11.37 8.50
CA GLY A 32 -6.61 11.39 9.43
C GLY A 32 -5.71 12.62 9.27
N ILE A 33 -5.13 13.08 10.38
CA ILE A 33 -4.27 14.27 10.42
C ILE A 33 -3.08 14.15 9.45
N PHE A 34 -2.54 12.95 9.27
CA PHE A 34 -1.38 12.70 8.40
C PHE A 34 -1.73 12.43 6.94
N THR A 35 -2.99 12.21 6.61
CA THR A 35 -3.44 11.85 5.26
C THR A 35 -3.09 12.91 4.20
N PRO A 36 -3.26 14.23 4.45
CA PRO A 36 -2.85 15.27 3.50
C PRO A 36 -1.33 15.30 3.24
N LEU A 37 -0.53 15.03 4.27
CA LEU A 37 0.94 15.00 4.17
C LEU A 37 1.40 13.84 3.28
N LEU A 38 0.84 12.65 3.53
CA LEU A 38 1.14 11.45 2.74
C LEU A 38 0.71 11.61 1.27
N LYS A 39 -0.48 12.16 1.02
CA LYS A 39 -0.96 12.50 -0.33
C LYS A 39 0.06 13.37 -1.07
N ARG A 40 0.49 14.46 -0.44
CA ARG A 40 1.42 15.41 -1.04
C ARG A 40 2.80 14.80 -1.31
N LEU A 41 3.29 13.96 -0.40
CA LEU A 41 4.55 13.23 -0.59
C LEU A 41 4.49 12.34 -1.84
N ILE A 42 3.43 11.54 -1.97
CA ILE A 42 3.27 10.62 -3.10
C ILE A 42 3.12 11.40 -4.41
N GLU A 43 2.29 12.44 -4.44
CA GLU A 43 2.09 13.26 -5.64
C GLU A 43 3.38 13.97 -6.07
N ALA A 44 4.14 14.53 -5.12
CA ALA A 44 5.40 15.18 -5.41
C ALA A 44 6.43 14.20 -5.98
N SER A 45 6.51 13.00 -5.42
CA SER A 45 7.43 11.99 -5.93
C SER A 45 7.02 11.47 -7.31
N LEU A 46 5.74 11.24 -7.57
CA LEU A 46 5.23 10.88 -8.90
C LEU A 46 5.48 11.99 -9.94
N GLU A 47 5.37 13.26 -9.55
CA GLU A 47 5.75 14.38 -10.41
C GLU A 47 7.22 14.37 -10.77
N GLY A 48 8.09 14.08 -9.79
CA GLY A 48 9.54 13.96 -9.97
C GLY A 48 9.93 12.80 -10.87
N GLU A 49 9.32 11.63 -10.68
CA GLU A 49 9.51 10.46 -11.57
C GLU A 49 9.13 10.78 -13.02
N LEU A 50 8.00 11.48 -13.23
CA LEU A 50 7.59 11.87 -14.58
C LEU A 50 8.53 12.90 -15.21
N ASP A 51 9.06 13.87 -14.44
CA ASP A 51 10.05 14.81 -14.95
C ASP A 51 11.32 14.06 -15.42
N ALA A 52 11.83 13.14 -14.61
CA ALA A 52 12.98 12.31 -14.97
C ALA A 52 12.73 11.46 -16.24
N HIS A 53 11.53 10.87 -16.37
CA HIS A 53 11.13 10.13 -17.56
C HIS A 53 11.04 11.02 -18.81
N LEU A 54 10.50 12.22 -18.66
CA LEU A 54 10.36 13.16 -19.77
C LEU A 54 11.70 13.75 -20.21
N ASP A 55 12.65 13.97 -19.31
CA ASP A 55 13.98 14.42 -19.69
C ASP A 55 14.65 13.45 -20.67
N GLN A 56 14.37 12.15 -20.54
CA GLN A 56 14.87 11.11 -21.43
C GLN A 56 14.02 10.96 -22.70
N THR A 57 12.68 11.06 -22.60
CA THR A 57 11.77 10.70 -23.71
C THR A 57 11.28 11.88 -24.55
N ARG A 58 11.44 13.13 -24.10
CA ARG A 58 10.87 14.33 -24.75
C ARG A 58 11.40 14.59 -26.14
N LYS A 59 12.71 14.43 -26.37
CA LYS A 59 13.33 14.57 -27.70
C LYS A 59 13.17 13.31 -28.57
N PRO A 60 13.58 12.10 -28.12
CA PRO A 60 13.58 10.93 -28.99
C PRO A 60 12.18 10.44 -29.36
N ALA A 61 11.22 10.52 -28.43
CA ALA A 61 9.86 10.01 -28.65
C ALA A 61 8.81 11.12 -28.84
N LYS A 62 9.23 12.40 -28.95
CA LYS A 62 8.34 13.58 -28.94
C LYS A 62 7.34 13.54 -27.76
N ASN A 63 7.77 13.01 -26.62
CA ASN A 63 6.91 12.81 -25.47
C ASN A 63 6.68 14.11 -24.68
N ARG A 64 5.55 14.21 -24.00
CA ARG A 64 5.17 15.38 -23.19
C ARG A 64 4.16 15.01 -22.12
N ARG A 65 4.00 15.87 -21.11
CA ARG A 65 2.95 15.75 -20.09
C ARG A 65 1.55 15.76 -20.75
N ASN A 66 0.64 14.93 -20.23
CA ASN A 66 -0.74 14.79 -20.70
C ASN A 66 -1.73 14.74 -19.53
N GLY A 67 -1.69 15.77 -18.69
CA GLY A 67 -2.59 15.92 -17.54
C GLY A 67 -2.29 14.97 -16.38
N ARG A 68 -3.29 14.80 -15.52
CA ARG A 68 -3.28 13.94 -14.34
C ARG A 68 -4.52 13.03 -14.36
N SER A 69 -4.38 11.82 -13.83
CA SER A 69 -5.49 10.90 -13.56
C SER A 69 -5.69 10.77 -12.06
N THR A 70 -6.95 10.70 -11.63
CA THR A 70 -7.32 10.44 -10.24
C THR A 70 -7.15 8.96 -9.91
N LYS A 71 -6.67 8.68 -8.70
CA LYS A 71 -6.52 7.31 -8.20
C LYS A 71 -6.83 7.30 -6.70
N ASN A 72 -7.78 6.46 -6.30
CA ASN A 72 -8.03 6.16 -4.89
C ASN A 72 -7.02 5.12 -4.40
N LEU A 73 -6.23 5.49 -3.39
CA LEU A 73 -5.25 4.62 -2.75
C LEU A 73 -5.73 4.21 -1.37
N GLN A 74 -5.51 2.93 -1.04
CA GLN A 74 -5.64 2.39 0.29
C GLN A 74 -4.24 2.23 0.89
N SER A 75 -4.05 2.84 2.06
CA SER A 75 -2.83 2.71 2.85
C SER A 75 -3.17 2.21 4.25
N PRO A 76 -2.20 1.71 5.03
CA PRO A 76 -2.41 1.42 6.45
C PRO A 76 -2.91 2.65 7.23
N LEU A 77 -2.64 3.85 6.71
CA LEU A 77 -3.08 5.10 7.30
C LEU A 77 -4.50 5.52 6.88
N GLY A 78 -5.23 4.67 6.15
CA GLY A 78 -6.55 4.97 5.59
C GLY A 78 -6.53 5.20 4.07
N GLY A 79 -7.73 5.33 3.51
CA GLY A 79 -7.94 5.56 2.08
C GLY A 79 -7.93 7.04 1.71
N PHE A 80 -7.21 7.41 0.64
CA PHE A 80 -7.17 8.79 0.13
C PHE A 80 -7.01 8.85 -1.38
N GLU A 81 -7.44 9.96 -1.97
CA GLU A 81 -7.33 10.22 -3.40
C GLU A 81 -6.04 10.95 -3.73
N ILE A 82 -5.32 10.47 -4.75
CA ILE A 82 -4.14 11.14 -5.32
C ILE A 82 -4.34 11.49 -6.80
N PHE A 83 -3.58 12.46 -7.26
CA PHE A 83 -3.42 12.79 -8.67
C PHE A 83 -2.13 12.22 -9.24
N SER A 84 -2.24 11.17 -10.05
CA SER A 84 -1.10 10.56 -10.74
C SER A 84 -0.87 11.26 -12.09
N PRO A 85 0.33 11.78 -12.36
CA PRO A 85 0.62 12.48 -13.60
C PRO A 85 0.83 11.48 -14.76
N ARG A 86 0.59 11.91 -16.00
CA ARG A 86 0.67 11.05 -17.19
C ARG A 86 1.50 11.66 -18.30
N ASP A 87 2.17 10.81 -19.09
CA ASP A 87 2.80 11.18 -20.35
C ASP A 87 1.85 10.96 -21.53
N ARG A 88 2.12 11.61 -22.66
CA ARG A 88 1.28 11.54 -23.86
C ARG A 88 1.38 10.18 -24.54
N ASN A 89 2.56 9.58 -24.52
CA ASN A 89 2.80 8.31 -25.20
C ASN A 89 2.45 7.09 -24.33
N SER A 90 1.98 7.29 -23.08
CA SER A 90 1.66 6.23 -22.11
C SER A 90 2.84 5.29 -21.78
N THR A 91 4.06 5.77 -21.98
CA THR A 91 5.32 5.02 -21.77
C THR A 91 5.87 5.16 -20.36
N PHE A 92 5.38 6.12 -19.58
CA PHE A 92 5.83 6.32 -18.21
C PHE A 92 5.36 5.17 -17.31
N GLU A 93 6.26 4.54 -16.56
CA GLU A 93 5.95 3.51 -15.57
C GLU A 93 6.40 3.97 -14.17
N PRO A 94 5.49 4.47 -13.33
CA PRO A 94 5.82 4.94 -11.99
C PRO A 94 6.24 3.79 -11.08
N GLN A 95 7.24 4.02 -10.23
CA GLN A 95 7.77 3.00 -9.31
C GLN A 95 7.16 3.12 -7.90
N ILE A 96 6.93 4.33 -7.41
CA ILE A 96 6.36 4.55 -6.07
C ILE A 96 4.94 4.02 -5.96
N VAL A 97 4.12 4.24 -6.99
CA VAL A 97 2.78 3.67 -7.09
C VAL A 97 2.55 3.20 -8.52
N GLU A 98 2.62 1.89 -8.73
CA GLU A 98 2.55 1.29 -10.06
C GLU A 98 1.20 1.56 -10.76
N LYS A 99 1.17 1.35 -12.08
CA LYS A 99 -0.06 1.43 -12.86
C LYS A 99 -1.08 0.45 -12.31
N ARG A 100 -2.31 0.95 -12.05
CA ARG A 100 -3.44 0.17 -11.50
C ARG A 100 -3.21 -0.38 -10.08
N GLN A 101 -2.09 -0.08 -9.43
CA GLN A 101 -1.91 -0.35 -8.01
C GLN A 101 -2.77 0.63 -7.19
N HIS A 102 -3.68 0.10 -6.39
CA HIS A 102 -4.57 0.84 -5.50
C HIS A 102 -4.26 0.64 -4.00
N LYS A 103 -3.26 -0.17 -3.69
CA LYS A 103 -2.91 -0.62 -2.33
C LYS A 103 -1.41 -0.42 -2.10
N ILE A 104 -1.02 0.39 -1.11
CA ILE A 104 0.39 0.67 -0.74
C ILE A 104 0.83 -0.30 0.38
N THR A 105 0.42 -1.56 0.28
CA THR A 105 0.09 -2.34 1.49
C THR A 105 0.93 -3.60 1.69
N SER A 106 2.24 -3.56 1.40
CA SER A 106 3.12 -4.69 1.68
C SER A 106 3.04 -5.16 3.15
N ASP A 107 2.85 -4.22 4.08
CA ASP A 107 2.87 -4.52 5.51
C ASP A 107 1.57 -5.17 6.01
N ILE A 108 0.42 -4.89 5.35
CA ILE A 108 -0.86 -5.49 5.78
C ILE A 108 -1.01 -6.90 5.23
N ASP A 109 -0.46 -7.20 4.05
CA ASP A 109 -0.42 -8.57 3.55
C ASP A 109 0.32 -9.47 4.56
N ALA A 110 1.45 -8.99 5.12
CA ALA A 110 2.17 -9.69 6.18
C ALA A 110 1.36 -9.79 7.49
N GLN A 111 0.62 -8.75 7.86
CA GLN A 111 -0.27 -8.80 9.02
C GLN A 111 -1.41 -9.81 8.82
N ILE A 112 -2.07 -9.82 7.66
CA ILE A 112 -3.11 -10.80 7.32
C ILE A 112 -2.58 -12.23 7.46
N LEU A 113 -1.39 -12.51 6.92
CA LEU A 113 -0.76 -13.82 7.07
C LEU A 113 -0.45 -14.16 8.53
N SER A 114 0.01 -13.19 9.32
CA SER A 114 0.27 -13.38 10.76
C SER A 114 -1.00 -13.66 11.55
N LEU A 115 -2.10 -12.98 11.22
CA LEU A 115 -3.41 -13.15 11.85
C LEU A 115 -4.04 -14.50 11.48
N TYR A 116 -3.93 -14.90 10.22
CA TYR A 116 -4.32 -16.23 9.76
C TYR A 116 -3.50 -17.34 10.44
N GLY A 117 -2.18 -17.14 10.57
CA GLY A 117 -1.29 -18.06 11.29
C GLY A 117 -1.59 -18.19 12.79
N ARG A 118 -2.29 -17.22 13.39
CA ARG A 118 -2.82 -17.28 14.76
C ARG A 118 -4.18 -17.98 14.86
N GLY A 119 -4.73 -18.47 13.74
CA GLY A 119 -5.99 -19.20 13.71
C GLY A 119 -7.24 -18.32 13.71
N MET A 120 -7.14 -17.04 13.37
CA MET A 120 -8.32 -16.19 13.24
C MET A 120 -9.10 -16.50 11.97
N SER A 121 -10.44 -16.43 12.04
CA SER A 121 -11.29 -16.61 10.86
C SER A 121 -11.16 -15.44 9.88
N TYR A 122 -11.53 -15.62 8.61
CA TYR A 122 -11.48 -14.54 7.63
C TYR A 122 -12.38 -13.35 8.02
N SER A 123 -13.55 -13.61 8.59
CA SER A 123 -14.45 -12.58 9.10
C SER A 123 -13.84 -11.80 10.27
N ASP A 124 -13.15 -12.48 11.20
CA ASP A 124 -12.47 -11.83 12.32
C ASP A 124 -11.29 -10.98 11.84
N ILE A 125 -10.53 -11.47 10.86
CA ILE A 125 -9.43 -10.72 10.23
C ILE A 125 -9.97 -9.46 9.56
N GLN A 126 -11.06 -9.59 8.79
CA GLN A 126 -11.72 -8.46 8.14
C GLN A 126 -12.17 -7.42 9.17
N GLN A 127 -12.84 -7.84 10.24
CA GLN A 127 -13.29 -6.95 11.30
C GLN A 127 -12.12 -6.25 11.99
N HIS A 128 -11.06 -7.01 12.33
CA HIS A 128 -9.87 -6.48 12.96
C HIS A 128 -9.17 -5.41 12.10
N LEU A 129 -9.05 -5.64 10.79
CA LEU A 129 -8.46 -4.67 9.87
C LEU A 129 -9.32 -3.41 9.71
N SER A 130 -10.64 -3.56 9.74
CA SER A 130 -11.57 -2.43 9.71
C SER A 130 -11.46 -1.59 10.99
N GLU A 131 -11.40 -2.22 12.16
CA GLU A 131 -11.35 -1.54 13.45
C GLU A 131 -10.00 -0.84 13.69
N MET A 132 -8.89 -1.53 13.43
CA MET A 132 -7.54 -1.02 13.71
C MET A 132 -7.03 -0.03 12.65
N TYR A 133 -7.34 -0.28 11.39
CA TYR A 133 -6.76 0.46 10.25
C TYR A 133 -7.79 1.20 9.40
N GLY A 134 -9.09 1.06 9.68
CA GLY A 134 -10.16 1.66 8.87
C GLY A 134 -10.20 1.09 7.45
N LEU A 135 -9.73 -0.14 7.26
CA LEU A 135 -9.61 -0.77 5.95
C LEU A 135 -10.71 -1.79 5.71
N GLU A 136 -11.51 -1.52 4.68
CA GLU A 136 -12.46 -2.49 4.16
C GLU A 136 -11.75 -3.46 3.21
N VAL A 137 -11.57 -4.69 3.69
CA VAL A 137 -10.95 -5.79 2.93
C VAL A 137 -11.99 -6.90 2.80
N SER A 138 -12.22 -7.39 1.58
CA SER A 138 -13.11 -8.51 1.36
C SER A 138 -12.46 -9.85 1.72
N ASP A 139 -13.26 -10.83 2.12
CA ASP A 139 -12.82 -12.23 2.32
C ASP A 139 -12.06 -12.77 1.09
N GLY A 140 -12.52 -12.47 -0.12
CA GLY A 140 -11.83 -12.87 -1.35
C GLY A 140 -10.43 -12.27 -1.48
N THR A 141 -10.21 -11.06 -0.96
CA THR A 141 -8.87 -10.46 -0.89
C THR A 141 -8.00 -11.19 0.14
N ILE A 142 -8.55 -11.50 1.32
CA ILE A 142 -7.84 -12.22 2.38
C ILE A 142 -7.42 -13.60 1.87
N SER A 143 -8.34 -14.34 1.23
CA SER A 143 -8.06 -15.63 0.58
C SER A 143 -6.97 -15.49 -0.48
N ALA A 144 -7.05 -14.49 -1.36
CA ALA A 144 -6.02 -14.29 -2.38
C ALA A 144 -4.63 -13.99 -1.79
N ILE A 145 -4.56 -13.38 -0.61
CA ILE A 145 -3.31 -13.11 0.11
C ILE A 145 -2.79 -14.39 0.77
N THR A 146 -3.65 -15.16 1.45
CA THR A 146 -3.28 -16.44 2.07
C THR A 146 -2.89 -17.48 1.01
N ASP A 147 -3.47 -17.43 -0.18
CA ASP A 147 -3.10 -18.33 -1.28
C ASP A 147 -1.67 -18.08 -1.80
N ARG A 148 -1.10 -16.88 -1.58
CA ARG A 148 0.28 -16.58 -2.00
C ARG A 148 1.34 -17.40 -1.27
N ILE A 149 1.04 -17.95 -0.09
CA ILE A 149 1.97 -18.81 0.65
C ILE A 149 1.89 -20.29 0.21
N ILE A 150 0.90 -20.69 -0.59
CA ILE A 150 0.77 -22.08 -1.08
C ILE A 150 2.05 -22.58 -1.76
N PRO A 151 2.73 -21.82 -2.64
CA PRO A 151 4.00 -22.25 -3.23
C PRO A 151 5.09 -22.52 -2.18
N GLN A 152 5.19 -21.66 -1.16
CA GLN A 152 6.16 -21.81 -0.07
C GLN A 152 5.86 -23.04 0.80
N ILE A 153 4.58 -23.32 1.06
CA ILE A 153 4.14 -24.53 1.76
C ILE A 153 4.54 -25.77 0.96
N LYS A 154 4.31 -25.77 -0.36
CA LYS A 154 4.70 -26.88 -1.24
C LYS A 154 6.20 -27.08 -1.26
N GLU A 155 6.99 -26.00 -1.33
CA GLU A 155 8.44 -26.08 -1.27
C GLU A 155 8.91 -26.67 0.08
N TRP A 156 8.33 -26.21 1.19
CA TRP A 156 8.63 -26.72 2.52
C TRP A 156 8.27 -28.20 2.68
N GLN A 157 7.14 -28.64 2.14
CA GLN A 157 6.73 -30.05 2.12
C GLN A 157 7.69 -30.94 1.33
N ASN A 158 8.28 -30.40 0.24
CA ASN A 158 9.20 -31.13 -0.63
C ASN A 158 10.69 -30.89 -0.30
N ARG A 159 10.99 -30.26 0.85
CA ARG A 159 12.37 -29.96 1.23
C ARG A 159 13.19 -31.24 1.38
N PRO A 160 14.48 -31.25 0.98
CA PRO A 160 15.34 -32.40 1.22
C PRO A 160 15.48 -32.62 2.73
N LEU A 161 15.34 -33.86 3.15
CA LEU A 161 15.53 -34.27 4.54
C LEU A 161 16.94 -34.86 4.70
N GLU A 162 17.44 -34.88 5.94
CA GLU A 162 18.71 -35.53 6.25
C GLU A 162 18.59 -37.06 6.08
N SER A 163 19.71 -37.71 5.84
CA SER A 163 19.73 -39.16 5.60
C SER A 163 19.46 -39.99 6.85
N ILE A 164 19.63 -39.44 8.05
CA ILE A 164 19.54 -40.17 9.31
C ILE A 164 18.74 -39.35 10.33
N TYR A 165 17.63 -39.91 10.82
CA TYR A 165 16.89 -39.42 11.98
C TYR A 165 16.81 -40.54 13.04
N PRO A 166 17.58 -40.47 14.13
CA PRO A 166 17.61 -41.53 15.14
C PRO A 166 16.26 -41.78 15.84
N VAL A 167 15.41 -40.76 15.93
CA VAL A 167 14.07 -40.82 16.55
C VAL A 167 13.11 -39.94 15.76
N ILE A 168 11.90 -40.43 15.50
CA ILE A 168 10.80 -39.70 14.83
C ILE A 168 9.52 -39.89 15.65
N TRP A 169 8.74 -38.81 15.80
CA TRP A 169 7.43 -38.82 16.43
C TRP A 169 6.36 -38.63 15.37
N LEU A 170 5.24 -39.35 15.51
CA LEU A 170 4.06 -39.23 14.67
C LEU A 170 2.90 -38.81 15.57
N ASP A 171 2.18 -37.76 15.15
CA ASP A 171 1.02 -37.21 15.86
C ASP A 171 -0.16 -37.10 14.90
N ALA A 172 -1.37 -37.23 15.41
CA ALA A 172 -2.61 -37.21 14.64
C ALA A 172 -3.66 -36.32 15.30
N MET A 173 -4.18 -35.36 14.53
CA MET A 173 -5.27 -34.48 14.92
C MET A 173 -6.48 -34.71 14.02
N HIS A 174 -7.68 -34.74 14.60
CA HIS A 174 -8.95 -34.80 13.87
C HIS A 174 -9.56 -33.39 13.83
N PHE A 175 -9.94 -32.92 12.63
CA PHE A 175 -10.54 -31.60 12.40
C PHE A 175 -12.00 -31.72 11.99
#